data_AF-A0A5J9VY60-F1
#
_entry.id   AF-A0A5J9VY60-F1
#
_cell.length_a   1.000
_cell.length_b   1.000
_cell.length_c   1.000
_cell.angle_alpha   90.00
_cell.angle_beta   90.00
_cell.angle_gamma   90.00
#
_symmetry.space_group_name_H-M   'P 1'
#
loop_
_entity.id
_entity.type
_entity.pdbx_description
1 polymer ?
#
loop_
_entity_poly.entity_id
_entity_poly.type
_entity_poly.pdbx_seq_one_letter_code
_entity_poly.pdbx_strand_id
1 'polypeptide(L)'
;MFKSRLIELCQQRRWAPPAYKVTREGADHMPLFRATVAVNGKEFRSAEDGAWSVREAQNLAAMAAFERLTAVPAPLRPAPDLECSPNMRLQIYCQKQGKQLPSYRPIYEGPPHLRKFKSVVMVDGQEFKSPEFCYKLKEAEAAAAKFALASLPQEASLPVLKVSSLSYKNVLQEFAQKERFPFPLYNTTSDVPDYPGAYKSTVEVKGLIFQGDPGNSKKQAEMNAAKVAFQHFKDSK
;
A
#
# COMPACT_ATOMS: atom_id res chain seq x y z
N MET A 1 14.09 -24.23 2.69
CA MET A 1 13.35 -24.96 1.63
C MET A 1 12.74 -23.95 0.66
N PHE A 2 12.87 -24.17 -0.65
CA PHE A 2 12.40 -23.22 -1.68
C PHE A 2 10.87 -23.17 -1.80
N LYS A 3 10.17 -24.20 -1.34
CA LYS A 3 8.70 -24.18 -1.26
C LYS A 3 8.14 -22.99 -0.47
N SER A 4 8.68 -22.73 0.73
CA SER A 4 8.21 -21.63 1.59
C SER A 4 8.53 -20.27 0.97
N ARG A 5 9.75 -20.12 0.44
CA ARG A 5 10.16 -18.89 -0.28
C ARG A 5 9.30 -18.61 -1.51
N LEU A 6 8.90 -19.65 -2.24
CA LEU A 6 8.00 -19.52 -3.39
C LEU A 6 6.59 -19.12 -2.96
N ILE A 7 6.08 -19.65 -1.84
CA ILE A 7 4.79 -19.25 -1.27
C ILE A 7 4.82 -17.79 -0.83
N GLU A 8 5.87 -17.37 -0.11
CA GLU A 8 6.07 -15.98 0.29
C GLU A 8 6.13 -15.05 -0.94
N LEU A 9 6.84 -15.45 -2.00
CA LEU A 9 6.88 -14.69 -3.25
C LEU A 9 5.50 -14.58 -3.90
N CYS A 10 4.72 -15.67 -3.93
CA CYS A 10 3.34 -15.62 -4.44
C CYS A 10 2.47 -14.68 -3.60
N GLN A 11 2.59 -14.70 -2.26
CA GLN A 11 1.86 -13.79 -1.38
C GLN A 11 2.24 -12.33 -1.62
N GLN A 12 3.54 -12.04 -1.69
CA GLN A 12 4.06 -10.70 -1.98
C GLN A 12 3.56 -10.18 -3.35
N ARG A 13 3.46 -11.06 -4.34
CA ARG A 13 3.01 -10.74 -5.71
C ARG A 13 1.49 -10.90 -5.91
N ARG A 14 0.75 -11.28 -4.86
CA ARG A 14 -0.69 -11.62 -4.89
C ARG A 14 -1.06 -12.64 -5.98
N TRP A 15 -0.18 -13.60 -6.22
CA TRP A 15 -0.45 -14.72 -7.09
C TRP A 15 -1.20 -15.82 -6.34
N ALA A 16 -1.98 -16.61 -7.07
CA ALA A 16 -2.55 -17.84 -6.53
C ALA A 16 -1.44 -18.74 -5.96
N PRO A 17 -1.74 -19.54 -4.92
CA PRO A 17 -0.76 -20.44 -4.33
C PRO A 17 -0.17 -21.40 -5.38
N PRO A 18 1.12 -21.74 -5.28
CA PRO A 18 1.80 -22.60 -6.24
C PRO A 18 1.18 -24.00 -6.25
N ALA A 19 0.80 -24.48 -7.45
CA ALA A 19 0.23 -25.82 -7.63
C ALA A 19 1.32 -26.80 -8.06
N TYR A 20 1.51 -27.89 -7.30
CA TYR A 20 2.52 -28.91 -7.59
C TYR A 20 1.88 -30.14 -8.22
N LYS A 21 2.51 -30.67 -9.27
CA LYS A 21 2.23 -31.99 -9.85
C LYS A 21 3.52 -32.82 -9.78
N VAL A 22 3.41 -34.09 -9.40
CA VAL A 22 4.55 -34.99 -9.30
C VAL A 22 4.29 -36.20 -10.18
N THR A 23 5.27 -36.55 -11.00
CA THR A 23 5.27 -37.80 -11.77
C THR A 23 6.34 -38.71 -11.20
N ARG A 24 5.99 -39.98 -11.04
CA ARG A 24 6.90 -41.06 -10.66
C ARG A 24 7.17 -41.87 -11.92
N GLU A 25 8.44 -41.99 -12.27
CA GLU A 25 8.95 -42.72 -13.42
C GLU A 25 10.02 -43.71 -12.94
N GLY A 26 10.42 -44.64 -13.80
CA GLY A 26 11.42 -45.66 -13.45
C GLY A 26 10.84 -46.89 -12.75
N ALA A 27 11.72 -47.87 -12.52
CA ALA A 27 11.34 -49.14 -11.93
C ALA A 27 11.04 -49.01 -10.43
N ASP A 28 10.29 -49.96 -9.85
CA ASP A 28 9.92 -49.89 -8.43
C ASP A 28 11.12 -49.90 -7.47
N HIS A 29 12.24 -50.50 -7.88
CA HIS A 29 13.50 -50.53 -7.14
C HIS A 29 14.39 -49.28 -7.37
N MET A 30 14.06 -48.44 -8.35
CA MET A 30 14.79 -47.21 -8.66
C MET A 30 13.81 -46.13 -9.17
N PRO A 31 12.93 -45.62 -8.29
CA PRO A 31 11.94 -44.62 -8.68
C PRO A 31 12.60 -43.25 -8.86
N LEU A 32 12.32 -42.61 -9.99
CA LEU A 32 12.67 -41.24 -10.30
C LEU A 32 11.43 -40.37 -10.18
N PHE A 33 11.53 -39.30 -9.41
CA PHE A 33 10.46 -38.34 -9.19
C PHE A 33 10.75 -37.05 -9.94
N ARG A 34 9.81 -36.60 -10.74
CA ARG A 34 9.82 -35.27 -11.35
C ARG A 34 8.68 -34.46 -10.78
N ALA A 35 8.91 -33.17 -10.57
CA ALA A 35 7.87 -32.26 -10.13
C ALA A 35 7.74 -31.08 -11.08
N THR A 36 6.51 -30.66 -11.30
CA THR A 36 6.17 -29.42 -11.97
C THR A 36 5.45 -28.51 -10.99
N VAL A 37 5.81 -27.24 -10.94
CA VAL A 37 5.11 -26.21 -10.16
C VAL A 37 4.54 -25.15 -11.11
N ALA A 38 3.25 -24.85 -10.94
CA ALA A 38 2.57 -23.80 -11.69
C ALA A 38 2.41 -22.54 -10.82
N VAL A 39 2.92 -21.41 -11.31
CA VAL A 39 2.85 -20.09 -10.66
C VAL A 39 2.50 -19.02 -11.68
N ASN A 40 1.40 -18.30 -11.44
CA ASN A 40 0.96 -17.17 -12.29
C ASN A 40 0.84 -17.55 -13.79
N GLY A 41 0.27 -18.73 -14.08
CA GLY A 41 0.10 -19.25 -15.45
C GLY A 41 1.36 -19.77 -16.12
N LYS A 42 2.52 -19.79 -15.42
CA LYS A 42 3.77 -20.37 -15.91
C LYS A 42 4.08 -21.66 -15.16
N GLU A 43 4.54 -22.67 -15.88
CA GLU A 43 4.96 -23.95 -15.31
C GLU A 43 6.49 -24.06 -15.29
N PHE A 44 7.02 -24.60 -14.18
CA PHE A 44 8.45 -24.80 -13.97
C PHE A 44 8.68 -26.24 -13.54
N ARG A 45 9.63 -26.92 -14.19
CA ARG A 45 9.93 -28.33 -13.96
C ARG A 45 11.26 -28.47 -13.22
N SER A 46 11.35 -29.49 -12.36
CA SER A 46 12.62 -29.99 -11.81
C SER A 46 13.52 -30.53 -12.93
N ALA A 47 14.82 -30.66 -12.65
CA ALA A 47 15.83 -31.10 -13.61
C ALA A 47 15.47 -32.44 -14.32
N GLU A 48 16.02 -32.60 -15.52
CA GLU A 48 15.80 -33.75 -16.41
C GLU A 48 16.29 -35.08 -15.80
N ASP A 49 17.25 -35.03 -14.87
CA ASP A 49 17.84 -36.22 -14.25
C ASP A 49 16.94 -36.89 -13.20
N GLY A 50 15.81 -36.24 -12.83
CA GLY A 50 14.89 -36.72 -11.81
C GLY A 50 15.48 -36.67 -10.40
N ALA A 51 14.62 -36.76 -9.38
CA ALA A 51 15.05 -36.82 -7.98
C ALA A 51 14.69 -38.18 -7.36
N TRP A 52 15.46 -38.61 -6.37
CA TRP A 52 15.25 -39.87 -5.65
C TRP A 52 14.15 -39.75 -4.57
N SER A 53 13.59 -38.56 -4.37
CA SER A 53 12.41 -38.36 -3.53
C SER A 53 11.44 -37.30 -4.07
N VAL A 54 10.15 -37.48 -3.76
CA VAL A 54 9.08 -36.50 -4.06
C VAL A 54 9.40 -35.13 -3.45
N ARG A 55 9.92 -35.11 -2.22
CA ARG A 55 10.23 -33.89 -1.47
C ARG A 55 11.30 -33.07 -2.16
N GLU A 56 12.34 -33.74 -2.65
CA GLU A 56 13.44 -33.14 -3.38
C GLU A 56 12.99 -32.65 -4.76
N ALA A 57 12.26 -33.49 -5.53
CA ALA A 57 11.70 -33.11 -6.82
C ALA A 57 10.91 -31.80 -6.72
N GLN A 58 10.02 -31.71 -5.74
CA GLN A 58 9.20 -30.51 -5.52
C GLN A 58 10.03 -29.30 -5.05
N ASN A 59 11.09 -29.51 -4.27
CA ASN A 59 11.97 -28.42 -3.86
C ASN A 59 12.80 -27.89 -5.04
N LEU A 60 13.26 -28.76 -5.94
CA LEU A 60 13.96 -28.38 -7.18
C LEU A 60 13.05 -27.62 -8.14
N ALA A 61 11.82 -28.09 -8.34
CA ALA A 61 10.83 -27.36 -9.13
C ALA A 61 10.53 -25.97 -8.52
N ALA A 62 10.43 -25.88 -7.19
CA ALA A 62 10.23 -24.61 -6.49
C ALA A 62 11.44 -23.66 -6.64
N MET A 63 12.66 -24.20 -6.63
CA MET A 63 13.90 -23.43 -6.84
C MET A 63 13.93 -22.83 -8.25
N ALA A 64 13.70 -23.67 -9.28
CA ALA A 64 13.67 -23.22 -10.67
C ALA A 64 12.60 -22.15 -10.93
N ALA A 65 11.43 -22.27 -10.29
CA ALA A 65 10.40 -21.24 -10.33
C ALA A 65 10.86 -19.96 -9.63
N PHE A 66 11.39 -20.07 -8.41
CA PHE A 66 11.81 -18.92 -7.62
C PHE A 66 12.91 -18.10 -8.31
N GLU A 67 13.94 -18.74 -8.84
CA GLU A 67 15.03 -18.05 -9.56
C GLU A 67 14.53 -17.29 -10.79
N ARG A 68 13.70 -17.93 -11.62
CA ARG A 68 13.15 -17.28 -12.82
C ARG A 68 12.18 -16.15 -12.49
N LEU A 69 11.39 -16.29 -11.42
CA LEU A 69 10.40 -15.28 -11.01
C LEU A 69 11.03 -14.10 -10.24
N THR A 70 12.19 -14.31 -9.62
CA THR A 70 12.96 -13.24 -8.95
C THR A 70 13.90 -12.51 -9.90
N ALA A 71 14.44 -13.20 -10.92
CA ALA A 71 15.27 -12.60 -11.96
C ALA A 71 14.50 -11.62 -12.87
N VAL A 72 13.18 -11.79 -13.01
CA VAL A 72 12.33 -10.81 -13.68
C VAL A 72 11.96 -9.74 -12.63
N PRO A 73 12.53 -8.52 -12.68
CA PRO A 73 12.04 -7.44 -11.85
C PRO A 73 10.54 -7.34 -12.08
N ALA A 74 9.77 -7.22 -11.00
CA ALA A 74 8.34 -7.05 -11.12
C ALA A 74 8.09 -6.02 -12.22
N PRO A 75 7.29 -6.30 -13.27
CA PRO A 75 6.71 -5.18 -13.98
C PRO A 75 6.13 -4.32 -12.88
N LEU A 76 6.59 -3.07 -12.82
CA LEU A 76 6.12 -2.04 -11.92
C LEU A 76 4.62 -1.92 -12.20
N ARG A 77 3.82 -2.87 -11.69
CA ARG A 77 2.44 -2.61 -11.42
C ARG A 77 2.55 -1.47 -10.43
N PRO A 78 1.94 -0.30 -10.70
CA PRO A 78 1.77 0.66 -9.65
C PRO A 78 1.26 -0.15 -8.45
N ALA A 79 1.85 0.07 -7.28
CA ALA A 79 1.30 -0.47 -6.05
C ALA A 79 -0.22 -0.26 -6.11
N PRO A 80 -1.08 -1.10 -5.52
CA PRO A 80 -2.46 -0.68 -5.31
C PRO A 80 -2.33 0.64 -4.59
N ASP A 81 -2.50 1.73 -5.32
CA ASP A 81 -1.88 2.95 -4.91
C ASP A 81 -2.53 3.23 -3.57
N LEU A 82 -1.71 3.46 -2.56
CA LEU A 82 -2.08 4.42 -1.53
C LEU A 82 -2.14 5.83 -2.17
N GLU A 83 -2.68 5.94 -3.40
CA GLU A 83 -3.45 7.05 -3.86
C GLU A 83 -4.52 7.18 -2.80
N CYS A 84 -4.23 8.08 -1.87
CA CYS A 84 -5.16 8.97 -1.25
C CYS A 84 -6.53 8.84 -1.93
N SER A 85 -7.50 8.24 -1.22
CA SER A 85 -8.81 7.94 -1.79
C SER A 85 -9.36 9.17 -2.53
N PRO A 86 -10.19 9.03 -3.57
CA PRO A 86 -10.72 10.18 -4.30
C PRO A 86 -11.33 11.25 -3.38
N ASN A 87 -11.95 10.80 -2.29
CA ASN A 87 -12.50 11.66 -1.25
C ASN A 87 -11.42 12.48 -0.54
N MET A 88 -10.31 11.84 -0.15
CA MET A 88 -9.19 12.52 0.48
C MET A 88 -8.47 13.47 -0.49
N ARG A 89 -8.32 13.09 -1.77
CA ARG A 89 -7.79 13.97 -2.82
C ARG A 89 -8.66 15.22 -3.00
N LEU A 90 -9.97 15.06 -3.03
CA LEU A 90 -10.91 16.18 -3.14
C LEU A 90 -10.88 17.07 -1.88
N GLN A 91 -10.78 16.48 -0.70
CA GLN A 91 -10.65 17.22 0.55
C GLN A 91 -9.37 18.08 0.57
N ILE A 92 -8.25 17.53 0.14
CA ILE A 92 -6.98 18.27 0.01
C ILE A 92 -7.13 19.41 -1.00
N TYR A 93 -7.80 19.18 -2.13
CA TYR A 93 -8.08 20.21 -3.12
C TYR A 93 -8.86 21.38 -2.49
N CYS A 94 -9.98 21.11 -1.82
CA CYS A 94 -10.77 22.16 -1.17
C CYS A 94 -9.96 22.95 -0.13
N GLN A 95 -9.22 22.24 0.73
CA GLN A 95 -8.38 22.87 1.76
C GLN A 95 -7.30 23.78 1.16
N LYS A 96 -6.63 23.34 0.09
CA LYS A 96 -5.62 24.14 -0.61
C LYS A 96 -6.21 25.37 -1.28
N GLN A 97 -7.43 25.28 -1.77
CA GLN A 97 -8.15 26.38 -2.42
C GLN A 97 -8.83 27.31 -1.41
N GLY A 98 -8.68 27.10 -0.09
CA GLY A 98 -9.36 27.88 0.94
C GLY A 98 -10.90 27.71 0.91
N LYS A 99 -11.39 26.64 0.28
CA LYS A 99 -12.81 26.35 0.11
C LYS A 99 -13.34 25.55 1.30
N GLN A 100 -14.66 25.59 1.48
CA GLN A 100 -15.34 24.74 2.45
C GLN A 100 -15.08 23.25 2.17
N LEU A 101 -15.07 22.44 3.23
CA LEU A 101 -14.88 20.99 3.11
C LEU A 101 -15.99 20.38 2.25
N PRO A 102 -15.66 19.37 1.41
CA PRO A 102 -16.66 18.74 0.55
C PRO A 102 -17.73 18.04 1.39
N SER A 103 -19.00 18.23 1.01
CA SER A 103 -20.14 17.58 1.65
C SER A 103 -20.74 16.54 0.72
N TYR A 104 -21.01 15.33 1.24
CA TYR A 104 -21.55 14.21 0.46
C TYR A 104 -23.01 13.94 0.83
N ARG A 105 -23.84 13.73 -0.18
CA ARG A 105 -25.25 13.37 -0.03
C ARG A 105 -25.56 12.10 -0.83
N PRO A 106 -26.05 11.03 -0.20
CA PRO A 106 -26.46 9.83 -0.91
C PRO A 106 -27.80 10.00 -1.62
N ILE A 107 -27.93 9.33 -2.75
CA ILE A 107 -29.19 9.12 -3.48
C ILE A 107 -29.39 7.60 -3.57
N TYR A 108 -30.57 7.15 -3.17
CA TYR A 108 -30.95 5.73 -3.21
C TYR A 108 -31.99 5.51 -4.28
N GLU A 109 -31.82 4.44 -5.05
CA GLU A 109 -32.78 4.04 -6.09
C GLU A 109 -33.07 2.55 -6.01
N GLY A 110 -34.31 2.17 -6.30
CA GLY A 110 -34.76 0.79 -6.30
C GLY A 110 -35.27 0.27 -4.94
N PRO A 111 -35.85 -0.93 -4.93
CA PRO A 111 -36.43 -1.52 -3.73
C PRO A 111 -35.34 -1.89 -2.71
N PRO A 112 -35.68 -2.08 -1.42
CA PRO A 112 -34.71 -2.32 -0.35
C PRO A 112 -33.70 -3.45 -0.62
N HIS A 113 -34.12 -4.50 -1.34
CA HIS A 113 -33.31 -5.67 -1.68
C HIS A 113 -32.47 -5.51 -2.97
N LEU A 114 -32.70 -4.47 -3.77
CA LEU A 114 -31.95 -4.15 -5.00
C LEU A 114 -31.53 -2.68 -5.04
N ARG A 115 -31.21 -2.13 -3.87
CA ARG A 115 -30.87 -0.72 -3.72
C ARG A 115 -29.58 -0.40 -4.46
N LYS A 116 -29.67 0.59 -5.35
CA LYS A 116 -28.58 1.21 -6.07
C LYS A 116 -28.28 2.56 -5.43
N PHE A 117 -27.00 2.94 -5.43
CA PHE A 117 -26.49 4.13 -4.77
C PHE A 117 -25.90 5.09 -5.80
N LYS A 118 -26.28 6.35 -5.71
CA LYS A 118 -25.52 7.48 -6.26
C LYS A 118 -25.10 8.39 -5.12
N SER A 119 -24.08 9.20 -5.36
CA SER A 119 -23.66 10.22 -4.41
C SER A 119 -23.54 11.56 -5.12
N VAL A 120 -23.87 12.63 -4.41
CA VAL A 120 -23.64 14.01 -4.84
C VAL A 120 -22.63 14.60 -3.88
N VAL A 121 -21.54 15.15 -4.41
CA VAL A 121 -20.57 15.92 -3.63
C VAL A 121 -20.74 17.41 -3.93
N MET A 122 -20.82 18.22 -2.89
CA MET A 122 -20.88 19.67 -2.98
C MET A 122 -19.49 20.26 -2.72
N VAL A 123 -18.98 21.02 -3.67
CA VAL A 123 -17.71 21.76 -3.56
C VAL A 123 -17.98 23.18 -4.02
N ASP A 124 -17.82 24.16 -3.12
CA ASP A 124 -17.95 25.58 -3.46
C ASP A 124 -19.33 25.98 -4.01
N GLY A 125 -20.39 25.35 -3.50
CA GLY A 125 -21.75 25.53 -4.02
C GLY A 125 -22.04 24.82 -5.34
N GLN A 126 -21.06 24.15 -5.94
CA GLN A 126 -21.25 23.31 -7.13
C GLN A 126 -21.53 21.85 -6.74
N GLU A 127 -22.57 21.27 -7.32
CA GLU A 127 -22.94 19.87 -7.12
C GLU A 127 -22.37 18.96 -8.20
N PHE A 128 -21.67 17.90 -7.78
CA PHE A 128 -21.12 16.88 -8.67
C PHE A 128 -21.73 15.53 -8.33
N LYS A 129 -22.55 15.00 -9.26
CA LYS A 129 -23.23 13.72 -9.09
C LYS A 129 -22.42 12.58 -9.71
N SER A 130 -22.37 11.43 -9.02
CA SER A 130 -21.76 10.23 -9.59
C SER A 130 -22.46 9.82 -10.89
N PRO A 131 -21.72 9.54 -11.98
CA PRO A 131 -22.31 9.29 -13.30
C PRO A 131 -23.14 8.00 -13.29
N GLU A 132 -22.60 6.95 -12.69
CA GLU A 132 -23.21 5.63 -12.63
C GLU A 132 -23.79 5.30 -11.26
N PHE A 133 -24.71 4.34 -11.24
CA PHE A 133 -25.21 3.73 -10.02
C PHE A 133 -24.22 2.68 -9.54
N CYS A 134 -23.88 2.71 -8.26
CA CYS A 134 -23.05 1.70 -7.62
C CYS A 134 -23.90 0.82 -6.70
N TYR A 135 -23.38 -0.35 -6.33
CA TYR A 135 -24.02 -1.25 -5.36
C TYR A 135 -23.57 -0.98 -3.91
N LYS A 136 -22.58 -0.09 -3.72
CA LYS A 136 -22.10 0.34 -2.40
C LYS A 136 -22.03 1.86 -2.31
N LEU A 137 -22.42 2.40 -1.15
CA LEU A 137 -22.38 3.84 -0.90
C LEU A 137 -20.97 4.43 -1.03
N LYS A 138 -19.97 3.77 -0.45
CA LYS A 138 -18.57 4.23 -0.50
C LYS A 138 -18.01 4.30 -1.93
N GLU A 139 -18.46 3.41 -2.81
CA GLU A 139 -18.08 3.43 -4.23
C GLU A 139 -18.76 4.61 -4.94
N ALA A 140 -20.03 4.89 -4.64
CA ALA A 140 -20.75 6.04 -5.17
C ALA A 140 -20.13 7.38 -4.74
N GLU A 141 -19.73 7.52 -3.47
CA GLU A 141 -19.00 8.69 -2.96
C GLU A 141 -17.65 8.88 -3.66
N ALA A 142 -16.87 7.80 -3.80
CA ALA A 142 -15.60 7.84 -4.50
C ALA A 142 -15.78 8.23 -5.98
N ALA A 143 -16.84 7.72 -6.64
CA ALA A 143 -17.16 8.08 -8.01
C ALA A 143 -17.55 9.55 -8.16
N ALA A 144 -18.37 10.08 -7.24
CA ALA A 144 -18.71 11.51 -7.21
C ALA A 144 -17.47 12.38 -6.98
N ALA A 145 -16.58 11.98 -6.07
CA ALA A 145 -15.33 12.70 -5.80
C ALA A 145 -14.37 12.70 -7.00
N LYS A 146 -14.25 11.56 -7.70
CA LYS A 146 -13.48 11.47 -8.95
C LYS A 146 -14.05 12.40 -10.03
N PHE A 147 -15.38 12.42 -10.18
CA PHE A 147 -16.04 13.27 -11.16
C PHE A 147 -15.80 14.75 -10.86
N ALA A 148 -15.96 15.16 -9.59
CA ALA A 148 -15.65 16.52 -9.14
C ALA A 148 -14.19 16.90 -9.45
N LEU A 149 -13.22 16.05 -9.07
CA LEU A 149 -11.80 16.28 -9.35
C LEU A 149 -11.48 16.42 -10.85
N ALA A 150 -12.20 15.72 -11.72
CA ALA A 150 -12.01 15.80 -13.17
C ALA A 150 -12.66 17.05 -13.78
N SER A 151 -13.71 17.58 -13.16
CA SER A 151 -14.42 18.79 -13.61
C SER A 151 -13.84 20.09 -13.04
N LEU A 152 -13.11 20.02 -11.93
CA LEU A 152 -12.47 21.18 -11.30
C LEU A 152 -11.20 21.58 -12.08
N PRO A 153 -10.88 22.88 -12.20
CA PRO A 153 -9.69 23.35 -12.91
C PRO A 153 -8.39 22.75 -12.35
N GLN A 154 -7.56 22.17 -13.23
CA GLN A 154 -6.23 21.72 -12.87
C GLN A 154 -5.27 22.91 -12.92
N GLU A 155 -5.16 23.65 -11.83
CA GLU A 155 -4.18 24.73 -11.74
C GLU A 155 -2.75 24.19 -11.71
N ALA A 156 -1.90 24.80 -12.54
CA ALA A 156 -0.48 24.50 -12.68
C ALA A 156 0.26 24.77 -11.35
N SER A 157 0.86 23.70 -10.84
CA SER A 157 2.05 23.66 -9.98
C SER A 157 2.68 25.00 -9.55
N LEU A 158 2.35 25.46 -8.34
CA LEU A 158 3.20 26.31 -7.47
C LEU A 158 2.91 25.98 -5.97
N PRO A 159 3.86 26.30 -5.07
CA PRO A 159 4.54 25.35 -4.20
C PRO A 159 3.61 24.61 -3.24
N VAL A 160 3.97 23.34 -3.03
CA VAL A 160 3.40 22.37 -2.10
C VAL A 160 3.17 23.01 -0.70
N LEU A 161 2.02 23.64 -0.49
CA LEU A 161 1.46 23.81 0.84
C LEU A 161 1.14 22.39 1.34
N LYS A 162 2.03 21.91 2.21
CA LYS A 162 2.05 20.60 2.86
C LYS A 162 0.81 20.44 3.75
N VAL A 163 -0.35 20.24 3.15
CA VAL A 163 -1.56 19.79 3.85
C VAL A 163 -1.67 18.28 3.68
N SER A 164 -1.00 17.59 4.60
CA SER A 164 -1.41 16.34 5.25
C SER A 164 -2.27 15.35 4.46
N SER A 165 -1.63 14.51 3.64
CA SER A 165 -2.14 13.14 3.41
C SER A 165 -1.07 12.08 3.10
N LEU A 166 0.21 12.43 3.26
CA LEU A 166 1.25 11.41 3.46
C LEU A 166 1.68 11.59 4.92
N SER A 167 1.26 10.67 5.79
CA SER A 167 1.78 10.63 7.15
C SER A 167 3.30 10.48 7.05
N TYR A 168 4.07 11.46 7.56
CA TYR A 168 5.53 11.40 7.55
C TYR A 168 6.06 10.13 8.25
N LYS A 169 5.25 9.49 9.11
CA LYS A 169 5.58 8.20 9.70
C LYS A 169 5.72 7.10 8.63
N ASN A 170 4.81 7.06 7.65
CA ASN A 170 4.85 6.08 6.57
C ASN A 170 6.04 6.35 5.65
N VAL A 171 6.26 7.62 5.29
CA VAL A 171 7.39 8.03 4.44
C VAL A 171 8.72 7.67 5.10
N LEU A 172 8.87 7.94 6.39
CA LEU A 172 10.08 7.61 7.15
C LEU A 172 10.27 6.09 7.30
N GLN A 173 9.18 5.33 7.45
CA GLN A 173 9.22 3.87 7.49
C GLN A 173 9.63 3.27 6.15
N GLU A 174 9.09 3.74 5.03
CA GLU A 174 9.49 3.32 3.68
C GLU A 174 10.96 3.65 3.41
N PHE A 175 11.42 4.84 3.83
CA PHE A 175 12.82 5.23 3.75
C PHE A 175 13.72 4.29 4.55
N ALA A 176 13.38 4.00 5.80
CA ALA A 176 14.13 3.08 6.65
C ALA A 176 14.22 1.67 6.02
N GLN A 177 13.12 1.16 5.45
CA GLN A 177 13.13 -0.12 4.75
C GLN A 177 14.04 -0.11 3.51
N LYS A 178 13.98 0.95 2.70
CA LYS A 178 14.80 1.09 1.50
C LYS A 178 16.29 1.14 1.81
N GLU A 179 16.67 1.86 2.86
CA GLU A 179 18.07 2.00 3.31
C GLU A 179 18.50 0.87 4.27
N ARG A 180 17.63 -0.12 4.53
CA ARG A 180 17.84 -1.26 5.44
C ARG A 180 18.14 -0.86 6.89
N PHE A 181 17.56 0.23 7.36
CA PHE A 181 17.61 0.63 8.76
C PHE A 181 16.56 -0.10 9.61
N PRO A 182 16.78 -0.23 10.92
CA PRO A 182 15.74 -0.64 11.87
C PRO A 182 14.51 0.26 11.77
N PHE A 183 13.36 -0.29 12.17
CA PHE A 183 12.12 0.48 12.18
C PHE A 183 12.22 1.70 13.11
N PRO A 184 11.70 2.88 12.71
CA PRO A 184 11.71 4.08 13.54
C PRO A 184 10.97 3.86 14.87
N LEU A 185 11.62 4.22 15.98
CA LEU A 185 11.04 4.09 17.32
C LEU A 185 10.53 5.45 17.80
N TYR A 186 9.24 5.54 18.14
CA TYR A 186 8.63 6.79 18.59
C TYR A 186 8.44 6.79 20.10
N ASN A 187 8.78 7.90 20.73
CA ASN A 187 8.43 8.19 22.11
C ASN A 187 7.62 9.48 22.18
N THR A 188 6.52 9.49 22.94
CA THR A 188 5.65 10.66 23.08
C THR A 188 5.46 11.00 24.55
N THR A 189 5.68 12.26 24.90
CA THR A 189 5.39 12.81 26.22
C THR A 189 4.27 13.85 26.12
N SER A 190 3.38 13.85 27.11
CA SER A 190 2.32 14.88 27.27
C SER A 190 2.70 15.96 28.28
N ASP A 191 3.87 15.83 28.91
CA ASP A 191 4.39 16.76 29.89
C ASP A 191 5.34 17.74 29.17
N VAL A 192 4.75 18.78 28.59
CA VAL A 192 5.49 19.86 27.91
C VAL A 192 5.44 21.09 28.81
N PRO A 193 6.57 21.47 29.44
CA PRO A 193 6.68 22.74 30.13
C PRO A 193 6.31 23.87 29.16
N ASP A 194 5.47 24.80 29.60
CA ASP A 194 4.89 25.94 28.85
C ASP A 194 3.61 25.70 28.03
N TYR A 195 3.17 24.45 27.80
CA TYR A 195 1.98 24.19 26.97
C TYR A 195 1.06 23.10 27.53
N PRO A 196 0.10 23.45 28.41
CA PRO A 196 -0.87 22.49 28.93
C PRO A 196 -1.71 21.88 27.79
N GLY A 197 -1.71 20.55 27.68
CA GLY A 197 -2.44 19.80 26.65
C GLY A 197 -1.68 19.56 25.34
N ALA A 198 -0.43 20.02 25.22
CA ALA A 198 0.42 19.70 24.08
C ALA A 198 1.15 18.36 24.27
N TYR A 199 1.43 17.70 23.15
CA TYR A 199 2.22 16.48 23.08
C TYR A 199 3.52 16.77 22.37
N LYS A 200 4.63 16.26 22.88
CA LYS A 200 5.92 16.28 22.19
C LYS A 200 6.34 14.87 21.86
N SER A 201 6.94 14.67 20.71
CA SER A 201 7.43 13.34 20.33
C SER A 201 8.84 13.39 19.79
N THR A 202 9.56 12.31 20.05
CA THR A 202 10.86 12.02 19.46
C THR A 202 10.76 10.76 18.60
N VAL A 203 11.60 10.66 17.58
CA VAL A 203 11.76 9.47 16.76
C VAL A 203 13.24 9.10 16.67
N GLU A 204 13.55 7.84 16.93
CA GLU A 204 14.90 7.30 16.78
C GLU A 204 15.03 6.56 15.45
N VAL A 205 16.00 6.95 14.63
CA VAL A 205 16.34 6.31 13.36
C VAL A 205 17.86 6.22 13.25
N LYS A 206 18.40 5.01 13.08
CA LYS A 206 19.86 4.77 12.98
C LYS A 206 20.64 5.30 14.20
N GLY A 207 20.08 5.19 15.40
CA GLY A 207 20.66 5.70 16.64
C GLY A 207 20.64 7.23 16.78
N LEU A 208 20.05 7.94 15.82
CA LEU A 208 19.83 9.40 15.90
C LEU A 208 18.42 9.66 16.39
N ILE A 209 18.30 10.55 17.38
CA ILE A 209 17.01 10.94 17.96
C ILE A 209 16.64 12.31 17.42
N PHE A 210 15.47 12.39 16.79
CA PHE A 210 14.91 13.62 16.24
C PHE A 210 13.68 14.02 17.03
N GLN A 211 13.62 15.28 17.44
CA GLN A 211 12.47 15.83 18.16
C GLN A 211 11.64 16.71 17.24
N GLY A 212 10.33 16.49 17.24
CA GLY A 212 9.39 17.34 16.50
C GLY A 212 8.87 18.50 17.33
N ASP A 213 8.30 19.48 16.64
CA ASP A 213 7.52 20.55 17.28
C ASP A 213 6.32 19.96 18.05
N PRO A 214 5.92 20.58 19.17
CA PRO A 214 4.73 20.14 19.92
C PRO A 214 3.47 20.11 19.05
N GLY A 215 2.64 19.09 19.24
CA GLY A 215 1.35 18.93 18.59
C GLY A 215 0.21 18.94 19.58
N ASN A 216 -0.98 19.34 19.14
CA ASN A 216 -2.22 19.26 19.93
C ASN A 216 -2.76 17.82 20.09
N SER A 217 -2.08 16.83 19.51
CA SER A 217 -2.40 15.40 19.66
C SER A 217 -1.12 14.57 19.52
N LYS A 218 -1.12 13.36 20.10
CA LYS A 218 -0.04 12.38 19.92
C LYS A 218 0.26 12.10 18.44
N LYS A 219 -0.78 11.97 17.61
CA LYS A 219 -0.63 11.74 16.16
C LYS A 219 0.11 12.89 15.47
N GLN A 220 -0.24 14.13 15.81
CA GLN A 220 0.41 15.31 15.24
C GLN A 220 1.87 15.42 15.70
N ALA A 221 2.13 15.18 16.98
CA ALA A 221 3.49 15.23 17.55
C ALA A 221 4.41 14.18 16.92
N GLU A 222 3.94 12.95 16.77
CA GLU A 222 4.69 11.87 16.09
C GLU A 222 4.95 12.21 14.61
N MET A 223 3.97 12.80 13.92
CA MET A 223 4.13 13.24 12.53
C MET A 223 5.17 14.37 12.41
N ASN A 224 5.18 15.32 13.34
CA ASN A 224 6.17 16.38 13.38
C ASN A 224 7.59 15.82 13.58
N ALA A 225 7.78 14.89 14.51
CA ALA A 225 9.07 14.22 14.74
C ALA A 225 9.54 13.46 13.49
N ALA A 226 8.63 12.72 12.85
CA ALA A 226 8.92 11.97 11.62
C ALA A 226 9.34 12.88 10.46
N LYS A 227 8.74 14.08 10.35
CA LYS A 227 9.07 15.08 9.34
C LYS A 227 10.51 15.59 9.51
N VAL A 228 10.91 15.91 10.74
CA VAL A 228 12.28 16.39 11.06
C VAL A 228 13.30 15.32 10.68
N ALA A 229 13.08 14.07 11.11
CA ALA A 229 13.97 12.96 10.79
C ALA A 229 14.09 12.73 9.28
N PHE A 230 12.96 12.69 8.56
CA PHE A 230 12.98 12.47 7.12
C PHE A 230 13.72 13.58 6.37
N GLN A 231 13.54 14.83 6.79
CA GLN A 231 14.18 15.98 6.15
C GLN A 231 15.69 15.96 6.38
N HIS A 232 16.16 15.62 7.58
CA HIS A 232 17.58 15.42 7.88
C HIS A 232 18.24 14.41 6.94
N PHE A 233 17.61 13.24 6.70
CA PHE A 233 18.15 12.25 5.78
C PHE A 233 18.05 12.63 4.30
N LYS A 234 17.08 13.48 3.95
CA LYS A 234 16.94 14.00 2.59
C LYS A 234 18.04 15.02 2.25
N ASP A 235 18.39 15.87 3.21
CA ASP A 235 19.38 16.93 3.02
C ASP A 235 20.83 16.41 3.18
N SER A 236 21.01 15.23 3.80
CA SER A 236 22.32 14.56 3.95
C SER A 236 22.74 13.71 2.73
N LYS A 237 22.07 13.85 1.58
CA LYS A 237 22.27 13.03 0.38
C LYS A 237 22.60 13.89 -0.82
#